data_AF-A0A671P785-F1
#
_entry.id   AF-A0A671P785-F1
#
_cell.length_a   1.000
_cell.length_b   1.000
_cell.length_c   1.000
_cell.angle_alpha   90.00
_cell.angle_beta   90.00
_cell.angle_gamma   90.00
#
_symmetry.space_group_name_H-M   'P 1'
#
loop_
_entity.id
_entity.type
_entity.pdbx_description
1 polymer ?
#
loop_
_entity_poly.entity_id
_entity_poly.type
_entity_poly.pdbx_seq_one_letter_code
_entity_poly.pdbx_strand_id
1 'polypeptide(L)'
;MTLLHLHLISHLKKYFLHLHSVFWDSATDGTDIHGYFGKGATITCSYSWASTNIKYFCRDPCNDIKDILVQSDQSPTGRYTLKDSGEGTFTVNITDLQESDSGIYWCGVERFGFDSFKKVILTVSKGKNGRHSFNHICSWTGHCSSVQGKIQDISKYVHMYQSIPV
;
A
#
# COMPACT_ATOMS: atom_id res chain seq x y z
N MET A 1 -5.57 -54.09 8.22
CA MET A 1 -4.39 -53.44 7.60
C MET A 1 -4.77 -52.12 6.92
N THR A 2 -5.49 -51.22 7.59
CA THR A 2 -5.96 -49.95 7.00
C THR A 2 -5.81 -48.74 7.95
N LEU A 3 -5.64 -48.93 9.26
CA LEU A 3 -5.38 -47.83 10.21
C LEU A 3 -3.89 -47.51 10.45
N LEU A 4 -2.99 -48.49 10.30
CA LEU A 4 -1.53 -48.27 10.31
C LEU A 4 -1.04 -47.55 9.03
N HIS A 5 -1.76 -47.73 7.91
CA HIS A 5 -1.44 -47.07 6.63
C HIS A 5 -1.81 -45.58 6.65
N LEU A 6 -2.89 -45.20 7.35
CA LEU A 6 -3.28 -43.80 7.53
C LEU A 6 -2.36 -43.04 8.53
N HIS A 7 -1.83 -43.73 9.54
CA HIS A 7 -0.86 -43.15 10.48
C HIS A 7 0.52 -42.90 9.84
N LEU A 8 0.97 -43.76 8.92
CA LEU A 8 2.20 -43.53 8.15
C LEU A 8 2.06 -42.32 7.21
N ILE A 9 0.90 -42.13 6.57
CA ILE A 9 0.65 -40.97 5.70
C ILE A 9 0.55 -39.67 6.50
N SER A 10 0.00 -39.68 7.73
CA SER A 10 -0.09 -38.49 8.58
C SER A 10 1.25 -38.07 9.18
N HIS A 11 2.12 -39.04 9.53
CA HIS A 11 3.49 -38.76 9.93
C HIS A 11 4.32 -38.23 8.75
N LEU A 12 4.19 -38.80 7.55
CA LEU A 12 4.92 -38.32 6.37
C LEU A 12 4.52 -36.88 5.97
N LYS A 13 3.25 -36.49 6.13
CA LYS A 13 2.82 -35.09 5.93
C LYS A 13 3.42 -34.13 6.96
N LYS A 14 3.58 -34.56 8.23
CA LYS A 14 4.27 -33.77 9.27
C LYS A 14 5.78 -33.66 9.03
N TYR A 15 6.42 -34.75 8.58
CA TYR A 15 7.85 -34.72 8.20
C TYR A 15 8.10 -33.88 6.94
N PHE A 16 7.16 -33.83 5.99
CA PHE A 16 7.23 -32.98 4.81
C PHE A 16 7.09 -31.48 5.14
N LEU A 17 6.39 -31.13 6.23
CA LEU A 17 6.30 -29.74 6.73
C LEU A 17 7.54 -29.30 7.53
N HIS A 18 8.46 -30.21 7.87
CA HIS A 18 9.67 -29.89 8.64
C HIS A 18 10.97 -29.91 7.82
N LEU A 19 10.94 -30.27 6.53
CA LEU A 19 12.11 -30.23 5.65
C LEU A 19 12.06 -29.11 4.59
N HIS A 20 11.19 -28.11 4.76
CA HIS A 20 11.12 -26.90 3.93
C HIS A 20 11.36 -25.61 4.74
N SER A 21 12.11 -25.70 5.85
CA SER A 21 12.53 -24.51 6.61
C SER A 21 13.69 -23.73 5.97
N VAL A 22 13.96 -23.90 4.67
CA VAL A 22 14.86 -23.06 3.86
C VAL A 22 14.35 -23.13 2.41
N PHE A 23 14.18 -21.99 1.73
CA PHE A 23 13.47 -21.77 0.44
C PHE A 23 11.95 -21.71 0.62
N TRP A 24 11.29 -20.55 0.74
CA TRP A 24 11.33 -19.38 -0.15
C TRP A 24 11.41 -18.05 0.64
N ASP A 25 12.60 -17.58 0.99
CA ASP A 25 12.87 -16.13 0.90
C ASP A 25 13.42 -15.88 -0.50
N SER A 26 12.67 -16.30 -1.52
CA SER A 26 12.85 -15.66 -2.82
C SER A 26 12.24 -14.30 -2.59
N ALA A 27 13.07 -13.27 -2.41
CA ALA A 27 12.63 -11.91 -2.57
C ALA A 27 12.01 -11.84 -3.96
N THR A 28 10.70 -12.08 -4.06
CA THR A 28 9.94 -11.82 -5.28
C THR A 28 10.14 -10.35 -5.50
N ASP A 29 10.94 -10.01 -6.50
CA ASP A 29 11.21 -8.65 -6.93
C ASP A 29 9.86 -7.96 -7.15
N GLY A 30 9.42 -7.25 -6.12
CA GLY A 30 8.15 -6.55 -6.08
C GLY A 30 8.42 -5.12 -6.46
N THR A 31 7.45 -4.47 -7.09
CA THR A 31 7.61 -3.05 -7.38
C THR A 31 7.39 -2.25 -6.09
N ASP A 32 8.46 -1.67 -5.55
CA ASP A 32 8.39 -0.74 -4.43
C ASP A 32 7.88 0.63 -4.88
N ILE A 33 6.77 1.06 -4.31
CA ILE A 33 6.14 2.35 -4.55
C ILE A 33 6.11 3.12 -3.24
N HIS A 34 6.69 4.32 -3.25
CA HIS A 34 6.64 5.23 -2.12
C HIS A 34 5.63 6.34 -2.39
N GLY A 35 4.56 6.38 -1.59
CA GLY A 35 3.52 7.39 -1.60
C GLY A 35 3.63 8.34 -0.41
N TYR A 36 2.85 9.42 -0.47
CA TYR A 36 2.77 10.40 0.62
C TYR A 36 1.33 10.59 1.10
N PHE A 37 1.17 10.79 2.40
CA PHE A 37 -0.14 11.02 3.03
C PHE A 37 -0.92 12.15 2.34
N GLY A 38 -2.21 11.91 2.05
CA GLY A 38 -3.12 12.83 1.37
C GLY A 38 -2.82 13.07 -0.11
N LYS A 39 -1.86 12.35 -0.70
CA LYS A 39 -1.52 12.43 -2.14
C LYS A 39 -2.03 11.20 -2.89
N GLY A 40 -1.87 11.21 -4.21
CA GLY A 40 -2.15 10.05 -5.03
C GLY A 40 -0.92 9.18 -5.25
N ALA A 41 -1.13 7.90 -5.54
CA ALA A 41 -0.11 7.02 -6.11
C ALA A 41 -0.62 6.40 -7.41
N THR A 42 0.31 6.22 -8.35
CA THR A 42 0.08 5.59 -9.64
C THR A 42 0.94 4.34 -9.73
N ILE A 43 0.31 3.21 -10.00
CA ILE A 43 0.95 1.90 -10.09
C ILE A 43 0.70 1.39 -11.51
N THR A 44 1.77 1.11 -12.25
CA THR A 44 1.67 0.57 -13.61
C THR A 44 2.11 -0.88 -13.62
N CYS A 45 1.25 -1.73 -14.18
CA CYS A 45 1.48 -3.15 -14.29
C CYS A 45 1.37 -3.58 -15.75
N SER A 46 2.26 -4.47 -16.17
CA SER A 46 2.34 -4.92 -17.56
C SER A 46 2.57 -6.42 -17.63
N TYR A 47 1.84 -7.10 -18.51
CA TYR A 47 1.88 -8.54 -18.71
C TYR A 47 1.86 -8.87 -20.20
N SER A 48 2.68 -9.83 -20.62
CA SER A 48 2.65 -10.36 -21.98
C SER A 48 1.34 -11.12 -22.25
N TRP A 49 0.83 -11.00 -23.48
CA TRP A 49 -0.38 -11.70 -23.96
C TRP A 49 -1.61 -11.49 -23.09
N ALA A 50 -1.75 -10.31 -22.48
CA ALA A 50 -2.84 -10.00 -21.56
C ALA A 50 -3.80 -8.92 -22.10
N SER A 51 -3.83 -8.68 -23.42
CA SER A 51 -4.58 -7.57 -24.02
C SER A 51 -6.08 -7.61 -23.73
N THR A 52 -6.69 -8.80 -23.73
CA THR A 52 -8.15 -8.98 -23.55
C THR A 52 -8.55 -9.54 -22.18
N ASN A 53 -7.59 -9.88 -21.32
CA ASN A 53 -7.87 -10.45 -20.01
C ASN A 53 -8.41 -9.39 -19.04
N ILE A 54 -9.21 -9.81 -18.07
CA ILE A 54 -9.61 -8.91 -16.97
C ILE A 54 -8.38 -8.65 -16.08
N LYS A 55 -8.20 -7.38 -15.70
CA LYS A 55 -7.15 -6.93 -14.78
C LYS A 55 -7.77 -6.53 -13.47
N TYR A 56 -7.05 -6.77 -12.39
CA TYR A 56 -7.51 -6.36 -11.08
C TYR A 56 -6.35 -5.99 -10.17
N PHE A 57 -6.69 -5.24 -9.14
CA PHE A 57 -5.77 -4.84 -8.09
C PHE A 57 -6.36 -5.24 -6.75
N CYS A 58 -5.60 -5.97 -5.95
CA CYS A 58 -6.04 -6.52 -4.67
C CYS A 58 -5.01 -6.27 -3.58
N ARG A 59 -5.49 -6.19 -2.34
CA ARG A 59 -4.62 -6.18 -1.16
C ARG A 59 -4.26 -7.62 -0.79
N ASP A 60 -3.09 -7.83 -0.24
CA ASP A 60 -2.70 -9.14 0.31
C ASP A 60 -3.51 -9.48 1.57
N PRO A 61 -3.98 -10.74 1.75
CA PRO A 61 -3.93 -11.85 0.78
C PRO A 61 -4.90 -11.61 -0.37
N CYS A 62 -4.54 -12.01 -1.60
CA CYS A 62 -5.39 -11.84 -2.77
C CYS A 62 -6.07 -13.15 -3.17
N ASN A 63 -6.93 -13.67 -2.28
CA ASN A 63 -7.55 -14.99 -2.47
C ASN A 63 -9.09 -14.92 -2.58
N ASP A 64 -9.73 -13.88 -2.06
CA ASP A 64 -11.18 -13.69 -2.09
C ASP A 64 -11.58 -12.43 -2.86
N ILE A 65 -12.83 -12.38 -3.34
CA ILE A 65 -13.38 -11.22 -4.04
C ILE A 65 -13.35 -9.93 -3.21
N LYS A 66 -13.44 -10.05 -1.88
CA LYS A 66 -13.39 -8.92 -0.93
C LYS A 66 -12.02 -8.24 -0.88
N ASP A 67 -10.97 -8.96 -1.30
CA ASP A 67 -9.60 -8.46 -1.29
C ASP A 67 -9.31 -7.63 -2.55
N ILE A 68 -10.17 -7.75 -3.58
CA ILE A 68 -10.09 -7.00 -4.83
C ILE A 68 -10.65 -5.59 -4.63
N LEU A 69 -9.79 -4.60 -4.87
CA LEU A 69 -10.08 -3.19 -4.66
C LEU A 69 -10.63 -2.53 -5.92
N VAL A 70 -10.23 -3.00 -7.11
CA VAL A 70 -10.72 -2.52 -8.40
C VAL A 70 -10.44 -3.54 -9.52
N GLN A 71 -11.31 -3.58 -10.53
CA GLN A 71 -11.20 -4.43 -11.73
C GLN A 71 -11.43 -3.62 -13.01
N SER A 72 -10.92 -4.11 -14.15
CA SER A 72 -11.03 -3.43 -15.46
C SER A 72 -12.42 -3.49 -16.09
N ASP A 73 -13.22 -4.49 -15.75
CA ASP A 73 -14.57 -4.74 -16.27
C ASP A 73 -15.67 -4.19 -15.36
N GLN A 74 -15.30 -3.53 -14.27
CA GLN A 74 -16.22 -2.95 -13.30
C GLN A 74 -16.04 -1.43 -13.20
N SER A 75 -17.11 -0.74 -12.84
CA SER A 75 -17.03 0.69 -12.55
C SER A 75 -16.18 0.91 -11.29
N PRO A 76 -15.23 1.85 -11.30
CA PRO A 76 -14.44 2.14 -10.11
C PRO A 76 -15.31 2.55 -8.92
N THR A 77 -14.94 2.11 -7.73
CA THR A 77 -15.62 2.51 -6.49
C THR A 77 -14.62 3.08 -5.50
N GLY A 78 -15.00 4.17 -4.83
CA GLY A 78 -14.17 4.81 -3.81
C GLY A 78 -12.88 5.45 -4.37
N ARG A 79 -11.75 5.17 -3.72
CA ARG A 79 -10.46 5.83 -3.97
C ARG A 79 -9.56 5.11 -4.97
N TYR A 80 -9.94 3.91 -5.42
CA TYR A 80 -9.16 3.09 -6.36
C TYR A 80 -9.76 3.19 -7.76
N THR A 81 -8.94 3.48 -8.76
CA THR A 81 -9.33 3.43 -10.17
C THR A 81 -8.35 2.60 -10.96
N LEU A 82 -8.84 1.91 -11.99
CA LEU A 82 -8.04 1.10 -12.90
C LEU A 82 -8.33 1.54 -14.33
N LYS A 83 -7.27 1.80 -15.08
CA LYS A 83 -7.32 2.09 -16.51
C LYS A 83 -6.53 1.02 -17.26
N ASP A 84 -7.21 0.16 -18.01
CA ASP A 84 -6.56 -0.75 -18.95
C ASP A 84 -6.18 0.02 -20.21
N SER A 85 -4.90 0.01 -20.57
CA SER A 85 -4.37 0.69 -21.75
C SER A 85 -4.29 -0.22 -22.98
N GLY A 86 -4.64 -1.50 -22.85
CA GLY A 86 -4.44 -2.51 -23.88
C GLY A 86 -3.04 -3.13 -23.82
N GLU A 87 -2.78 -4.12 -24.70
CA GLU A 87 -1.49 -4.84 -24.78
C GLU A 87 -1.01 -5.44 -23.45
N GLY A 88 -1.92 -5.67 -22.51
CA GLY A 88 -1.63 -6.22 -21.20
C GLY A 88 -1.02 -5.22 -20.21
N THR A 89 -1.02 -3.92 -20.53
CA THR A 89 -0.59 -2.86 -19.62
C THR A 89 -1.79 -2.13 -19.05
N PHE A 90 -1.80 -1.93 -17.74
CA PHE A 90 -2.84 -1.19 -17.03
C PHE A 90 -2.25 -0.36 -15.90
N THR A 91 -2.98 0.68 -15.53
CA THR A 91 -2.58 1.61 -14.49
C THR A 91 -3.65 1.67 -13.41
N VAL A 92 -3.21 1.49 -12.16
CA VAL A 92 -4.03 1.67 -10.98
C VAL A 92 -3.68 3.02 -10.36
N ASN A 93 -4.68 3.82 -10.02
CA ASN A 93 -4.50 5.07 -9.31
C ASN A 93 -5.24 5.01 -7.96
N ILE A 94 -4.54 5.38 -6.90
CA ILE A 94 -5.06 5.47 -5.53
C ILE A 94 -5.08 6.94 -5.17
N THR A 95 -6.24 7.49 -4.81
CA THR A 95 -6.37 8.88 -4.35
C THR A 95 -6.31 8.96 -2.83
N ASP A 96 -5.92 10.13 -2.29
CA ASP A 96 -5.96 10.45 -0.85
C ASP A 96 -5.33 9.37 0.05
N LEU A 97 -4.07 9.02 -0.22
CA LEU A 97 -3.34 7.98 0.48
C LEU A 97 -3.31 8.20 2.00
N GLN A 98 -3.59 7.14 2.73
CA GLN A 98 -3.52 7.09 4.19
C GLN A 98 -2.29 6.28 4.62
N GLU A 99 -1.76 6.51 5.83
CA GLU A 99 -0.63 5.70 6.33
C GLU A 99 -0.98 4.20 6.40
N SER A 100 -2.26 3.88 6.69
CA SER A 100 -2.84 2.53 6.67
C SER A 100 -2.96 1.90 5.28
N ASP A 101 -2.74 2.68 4.22
CA ASP A 101 -2.63 2.15 2.87
C ASP A 101 -1.29 1.45 2.63
N SER A 102 -0.31 1.60 3.52
CA SER A 102 0.95 0.86 3.43
C SER A 102 0.71 -0.65 3.55
N GLY A 103 1.36 -1.43 2.70
CA GLY A 103 1.22 -2.88 2.69
C GLY A 103 1.60 -3.53 1.35
N ILE A 104 1.32 -4.83 1.27
CA ILE A 104 1.52 -5.62 0.06
C ILE A 104 0.22 -5.65 -0.74
N TYR A 105 0.36 -5.45 -2.04
CA TYR A 105 -0.70 -5.53 -3.02
C TYR A 105 -0.26 -6.39 -4.18
N TRP A 106 -1.23 -6.78 -5.00
CA TRP A 106 -1.00 -7.55 -6.20
C TRP A 106 -1.74 -6.95 -7.38
N CYS A 107 -1.00 -6.79 -8.48
CA CYS A 107 -1.60 -6.64 -9.78
C CYS A 107 -1.93 -8.03 -10.32
N GLY A 108 -3.21 -8.33 -10.52
CA GLY A 108 -3.68 -9.61 -11.05
C GLY A 108 -4.14 -9.51 -12.51
N VAL A 109 -3.94 -10.59 -13.25
CA VAL A 109 -4.53 -10.81 -14.56
C VAL A 109 -5.22 -12.15 -14.55
N GLU A 110 -6.53 -12.15 -14.85
CA GLU A 110 -7.31 -13.37 -14.98
C GLU A 110 -6.80 -14.19 -16.17
N ARG A 111 -6.43 -15.46 -15.94
CA ARG A 111 -5.95 -16.37 -16.98
C ARG A 111 -6.80 -17.62 -17.05
N PHE A 112 -6.69 -18.33 -18.16
CA PHE A 112 -7.15 -19.70 -18.20
C PHE A 112 -6.26 -20.56 -17.28
N GLY A 113 -6.82 -21.01 -16.15
CA GLY A 113 -6.10 -21.79 -15.13
C GLY A 113 -5.68 -20.93 -13.94
N PHE A 114 -4.38 -20.63 -13.85
CA PHE A 114 -3.81 -19.85 -12.75
C PHE A 114 -3.56 -18.41 -13.15
N ASP A 115 -4.07 -17.48 -12.36
CA ASP A 115 -3.86 -16.06 -12.55
C ASP A 115 -2.40 -15.66 -12.43
N SER A 116 -2.04 -14.61 -13.16
CA SER A 116 -0.71 -14.03 -13.12
C SER A 116 -0.68 -12.88 -12.12
N PHE A 117 0.29 -12.89 -11.22
CA PHE A 117 0.43 -11.88 -10.17
C PHE A 117 1.81 -11.20 -10.20
N LYS A 118 1.82 -9.90 -9.92
CA LYS A 118 3.00 -9.08 -9.72
C LYS A 118 2.84 -8.34 -8.40
N LYS A 119 3.82 -8.52 -7.53
CA LYS A 119 3.84 -7.95 -6.20
C LYS A 119 4.09 -6.45 -6.28
N VAL A 120 3.35 -5.69 -5.50
CA VAL A 120 3.56 -4.26 -5.29
C VAL A 120 3.67 -4.01 -3.80
N ILE A 121 4.70 -3.31 -3.38
CA ILE A 121 4.90 -2.90 -1.99
C ILE A 121 4.65 -1.40 -1.94
N LEU A 122 3.55 -1.00 -1.31
CA LEU A 122 3.23 0.41 -1.13
C LEU A 122 3.66 0.84 0.27
N THR A 123 4.51 1.85 0.34
CA THR A 123 4.88 2.53 1.59
C THR A 123 4.35 3.95 1.56
N VAL A 124 3.52 4.34 2.52
CA VAL A 124 2.99 5.70 2.65
C VAL A 124 3.60 6.36 3.87
N SER A 125 4.25 7.51 3.67
CA SER A 125 4.76 8.33 4.77
C SER A 125 4.16 9.72 4.76
N LYS A 126 4.09 10.36 5.93
CA LYS A 126 3.87 11.80 5.99
C LYS A 126 5.08 12.48 5.38
N GLY A 127 4.85 13.30 4.33
CA GLY A 127 5.91 14.12 3.77
C GLY A 127 6.59 14.93 4.87
N LYS A 128 7.90 15.10 4.80
CA LYS A 128 8.60 16.06 5.67
C LYS A 128 7.97 17.41 5.38
N ASN A 129 7.16 17.94 6.29
CA ASN A 129 6.59 19.28 6.20
C ASN A 129 7.74 20.29 6.15
N GLY A 130 8.20 20.57 4.93
CA GLY A 130 9.25 21.53 4.63
C GLY A 130 8.70 22.95 4.68
N ARG A 131 8.29 23.41 5.87
CA ARG A 131 8.59 24.74 6.40
C ARG A 131 8.03 24.83 7.81
N HIS A 132 8.95 24.88 8.75
CA HIS A 132 8.68 25.41 10.08
C HIS A 132 8.16 26.83 9.90
N SER A 133 7.01 27.15 10.51
CA SER A 133 6.60 28.54 10.70
C SER A 133 7.68 29.20 11.56
N PHE A 134 8.41 30.15 11.00
CA PHE A 134 9.29 31.00 11.80
C PHE A 134 8.38 31.94 12.59
N ASN A 135 8.18 31.67 13.88
CA ASN A 135 7.66 32.69 14.77
C ASN A 135 8.81 33.66 15.04
N HIS A 136 8.69 34.87 14.49
CA HIS A 136 9.56 35.98 14.82
C HIS A 136 9.19 36.47 16.23
N ILE A 137 10.12 36.39 17.18
CA ILE A 137 10.01 37.10 18.46
C ILE A 137 10.78 38.40 18.31
N CYS A 138 10.07 39.52 18.30
CA CYS A 138 10.66 40.85 18.35
C CYS A 138 10.65 41.35 19.80
N SER A 139 11.79 41.84 20.28
CA SER A 139 11.87 42.55 21.56
C SER A 139 11.31 43.98 21.43
N TRP A 140 10.95 44.60 22.56
CA TRP A 140 10.56 46.02 22.63
C TRP A 140 11.66 46.98 22.17
N THR A 141 12.92 46.50 22.09
CA THR A 141 14.09 47.24 21.58
C THR A 141 14.29 47.09 20.07
N GLY A 142 13.38 46.41 19.37
CA GLY A 142 13.41 46.27 17.91
C GLY A 142 14.35 45.19 17.38
N HIS A 143 14.87 44.29 18.23
CA HIS A 143 15.70 43.17 17.79
C HIS A 143 14.82 41.93 17.60
N CYS A 144 14.75 41.41 16.38
CA CYS A 144 13.96 40.22 16.07
C CYS A 144 14.86 39.00 15.93
N SER A 145 14.61 37.95 16.71
CA SER A 145 15.40 36.72 16.69
C SER A 145 14.61 35.57 16.05
N SER A 146 15.28 34.81 15.18
CA SER A 146 14.74 33.58 14.60
C SER A 146 14.89 32.43 15.59
N VAL A 147 13.80 31.88 16.10
CA VAL A 147 13.84 30.71 16.98
C VAL A 147 13.70 29.43 16.13
N GLN A 148 14.71 28.57 16.14
CA GLN A 148 14.63 27.22 15.56
C GLN A 148 13.96 26.26 16.55
N GLY A 149 12.63 26.15 16.49
CA GLY A 149 11.86 25.14 17.22
C GLY A 149 11.29 24.07 16.29
N LYS A 150 11.28 22.80 16.74
CA LYS A 150 10.63 21.68 16.02
C LYS A 150 9.24 21.48 16.60
N ILE A 151 8.20 21.87 15.86
CA ILE A 151 6.80 21.59 16.25
C ILE A 151 6.54 20.12 15.92
N GLN A 152 6.39 19.28 16.96
CA GLN A 152 6.12 17.85 16.80
C GLN A 152 4.63 17.51 16.90
N ASP A 153 3.77 18.46 17.28
CA ASP A 153 2.33 18.24 17.37
C ASP A 153 1.57 19.57 17.30
N ILE A 154 0.71 19.71 16.28
CA ILE A 154 -0.05 20.93 15.98
C ILE A 154 -1.30 21.01 16.90
N SER A 155 -1.76 19.88 17.45
CA SER A 155 -2.96 19.82 18.30
C SER A 155 -2.84 20.64 19.59
N LYS A 156 -1.61 20.86 20.07
CA LYS A 156 -1.33 21.64 21.28
C LYS A 156 -1.53 23.15 21.12
N TYR A 157 -1.60 23.66 19.89
CA TYR A 157 -1.66 25.11 19.60
C TYR A 157 -3.04 25.59 19.16
N VAL A 158 -3.96 24.69 18.80
CA VAL A 158 -5.32 25.05 18.35
C VAL A 158 -6.18 25.62 19.48
N HIS A 159 -5.80 25.39 20.75
CA HIS A 159 -6.59 25.81 21.91
C HIS A 159 -6.37 27.26 22.39
N MET A 160 -5.52 28.07 21.75
CA MET A 160 -5.18 29.41 22.27
C MET A 160 -6.02 30.58 21.73
N TYR A 161 -6.97 30.35 20.81
CA TYR A 161 -7.73 31.42 20.15
C TYR A 161 -9.17 31.63 20.65
N GLN A 162 -9.61 30.97 21.73
CA GLN A 162 -11.03 30.99 22.15
C GLN A 162 -11.36 31.86 23.38
N SER A 163 -10.51 32.80 23.79
CA SER A 163 -10.83 33.65 24.96
C SER A 163 -10.39 35.11 24.79
N ILE A 164 -11.06 35.84 23.90
CA ILE A 164 -11.10 37.30 23.92
C ILE A 164 -12.57 37.69 24.13
N PRO A 165 -12.97 38.24 25.31
CA PRO A 165 -14.31 38.77 25.49
C PRO A 165 -14.47 40.05 24.65
N VAL A 166 -15.62 40.17 23.98
CA VAL A 166 -16.10 41.36 23.24
C VAL A 166 -16.41 42.52 24.17
#